data_AF-A0A1H8KCN9-F1
#
_entry.id   AF-A0A1H8KCN9-F1
#
_cell.length_a   1.000
_cell.length_b   1.000
_cell.length_c   1.000
_cell.angle_alpha   90.00
_cell.angle_beta   90.00
_cell.angle_gamma   90.00
#
_symmetry.space_group_name_H-M   'P 1'
#
loop_
_entity.id
_entity.type
_entity.pdbx_description
1 polymer ?
#
loop_
_entity_poly.entity_id
_entity_poly.type
_entity_poly.pdbx_seq_one_letter_code
_entity_poly.pdbx_strand_id
1 'polypeptide(L)'
;MPHENPDEIIGRTLWGDPVYRVSRVRGRPPFEWTQENSFKVSMLLAAGWSNTRIAGTVLDPRTGKSISVPTLKRYFRAELSQRDHARDQLVAKQLMVAADQAFGGNVGAMRLLDQLIAKNDQKLAASKMTQPAEGEDDREDEKPSSRYVGKGEMSRRKANALATGEEQSEWGSLLRPGSYEN
;
A
#
# COMPACT_ATOMS: atom_id res chain seq x y z
N MET A 1 20.05 11.71 -15.82
CA MET A 1 20.11 11.54 -17.28
C MET A 1 18.89 10.72 -17.69
N PRO A 2 17.95 11.24 -18.48
CA PRO A 2 16.92 10.39 -19.07
C PRO A 2 17.64 9.36 -19.96
N HIS A 3 17.36 8.07 -19.74
CA HIS A 3 17.87 7.02 -20.61
C HIS A 3 17.16 7.16 -21.96
N GLU A 4 17.73 7.95 -22.87
CA GLU A 4 17.35 7.92 -24.27
C GLU A 4 17.69 6.53 -24.81
N ASN A 5 16.67 5.78 -25.20
CA ASN A 5 16.85 4.43 -25.70
C ASN A 5 17.59 4.53 -27.06
N PRO A 6 18.79 3.92 -27.21
CA PRO A 6 19.62 4.09 -28.40
C PRO A 6 19.06 3.43 -29.68
N ASP A 7 17.92 2.76 -29.56
CA ASP A 7 17.31 1.98 -30.63
C ASP A 7 16.46 2.85 -31.58
N GLU A 8 16.37 2.46 -32.87
CA GLU A 8 15.55 3.17 -33.87
C GLU A 8 14.05 2.98 -33.62
N ILE A 9 13.24 4.04 -33.74
CA ILE A 9 11.78 3.94 -33.65
C ILE A 9 11.24 3.27 -34.93
N ILE A 10 10.67 2.08 -34.82
CA ILE A 10 10.05 1.35 -35.95
C ILE A 10 8.64 1.86 -36.22
N GLY A 11 7.93 2.26 -35.17
CA GLY A 11 6.53 2.63 -35.26
C GLY A 11 6.00 3.24 -33.98
N ARG A 12 4.70 3.50 -33.94
CA ARG A 12 3.99 4.03 -32.78
C ARG A 12 2.84 3.11 -32.39
N THR A 13 2.54 3.05 -31.10
CA THR A 13 1.38 2.34 -30.58
C THR A 13 0.08 3.08 -30.92
N LEU A 14 -1.07 2.50 -30.55
CA LEU A 14 -2.40 3.13 -30.73
C LEU A 14 -2.47 4.56 -30.16
N TRP A 15 -1.69 4.84 -29.11
CA TRP A 15 -1.68 6.12 -28.40
C TRP A 15 -0.48 7.00 -28.75
N GLY A 16 0.29 6.62 -29.77
CA GLY A 16 1.44 7.39 -30.22
C GLY A 16 2.76 7.08 -29.51
N ASP A 17 2.78 6.17 -28.54
CA ASP A 17 4.01 5.79 -27.83
C ASP A 17 5.02 5.16 -28.81
N PRO A 18 6.32 5.51 -28.75
CA PRO A 18 7.33 4.96 -29.66
C PRO A 18 7.58 3.47 -29.41
N VAL A 19 7.72 2.70 -30.50
CA VAL A 19 8.15 1.29 -30.47
C VAL A 19 9.53 1.18 -31.08
N TYR A 20 10.48 0.64 -30.32
CA TYR A 20 11.90 0.61 -30.66
C TYR A 20 12.33 -0.71 -31.34
N ARG A 21 13.29 -0.61 -32.26
CA ARG A 21 13.92 -1.73 -32.97
C ARG A 21 15.03 -2.33 -32.14
N VAL A 22 14.82 -3.56 -31.69
CA VAL A 22 15.90 -4.36 -31.13
C VAL A 22 16.84 -4.90 -32.22
N SER A 23 18.14 -4.83 -31.94
CA SER A 23 19.18 -5.61 -32.62
C SER A 23 18.83 -7.10 -32.55
N ARG A 24 18.76 -7.76 -33.72
CA ARG A 24 18.14 -9.09 -33.90
C ARG A 24 18.96 -10.21 -33.26
N VAL A 25 18.67 -10.55 -32.01
CA VAL A 25 19.02 -11.84 -31.41
C VAL A 25 17.78 -12.76 -31.43
N ARG A 26 17.97 -14.05 -31.70
CA ARG A 26 16.89 -15.04 -31.77
C ARG A 26 16.11 -15.11 -30.44
N GLY A 27 14.80 -14.86 -30.47
CA GLY A 27 13.90 -14.97 -29.30
C GLY A 27 13.01 -13.74 -29.09
N ARG A 28 12.12 -13.77 -28.09
CA ARG A 28 11.41 -12.56 -27.65
C ARG A 28 12.37 -11.72 -26.79
N PRO A 29 12.56 -10.42 -27.11
CA PRO A 29 13.39 -9.55 -26.28
C PRO A 29 12.93 -9.51 -24.83
N PRO A 30 13.86 -9.38 -23.86
CA PRO A 30 13.49 -9.11 -22.48
C PRO A 30 12.80 -7.73 -22.38
N PHE A 31 11.87 -7.60 -21.44
CA PHE A 31 11.20 -6.34 -21.14
C PHE A 31 12.20 -5.31 -20.64
N GLU A 32 12.09 -4.09 -21.14
CA GLU A 32 12.88 -2.94 -20.72
C GLU A 32 12.06 -2.01 -19.83
N TRP A 33 12.58 -1.72 -18.64
CA TRP A 33 12.00 -0.75 -17.74
C TRP A 33 12.28 0.66 -18.25
N THR A 34 11.26 1.52 -18.25
CA THR A 34 11.38 2.94 -18.61
C THR A 34 10.76 3.81 -17.53
N GLN A 35 11.26 5.04 -17.40
CA GLN A 35 10.76 6.00 -16.43
C GLN A 35 9.29 6.37 -16.68
N GLU A 36 8.89 6.52 -17.94
CA GLU A 36 7.49 6.76 -18.31
C GLU A 36 6.59 5.61 -17.91
N ASN A 37 7.01 4.36 -18.13
CA ASN A 37 6.25 3.20 -17.71
C ASN A 37 6.16 3.11 -16.17
N SER A 38 7.23 3.48 -15.45
CA SER A 38 7.21 3.57 -13.98
C SER A 38 6.20 4.60 -13.48
N PHE A 39 6.22 5.82 -14.03
CA PHE A 39 5.24 6.85 -13.69
C PHE A 39 3.81 6.45 -14.02
N LYS A 40 3.60 5.81 -15.19
CA LYS A 40 2.31 5.26 -15.60
C LYS A 40 1.81 4.21 -14.61
N VAL A 41 2.66 3.28 -14.17
CA VAL A 41 2.31 2.27 -13.16
C VAL A 41 1.94 2.94 -11.83
N SER A 42 2.74 3.87 -11.33
CA SER A 42 2.46 4.59 -10.08
C SER A 42 1.13 5.36 -10.14
N MET A 43 0.83 6.01 -11.27
CA MET A 43 -0.43 6.72 -11.48
C MET A 43 -1.64 5.76 -11.48
N LEU A 44 -1.52 4.60 -12.13
CA LEU A 44 -2.58 3.60 -12.17
C LEU A 44 -2.80 2.93 -10.81
N LEU A 45 -1.73 2.75 -10.02
CA LEU A 45 -1.82 2.30 -8.64
C LEU A 45 -2.57 3.31 -7.76
N ALA A 46 -2.22 4.59 -7.88
CA ALA A 46 -2.92 5.67 -7.20
C ALA A 46 -4.38 5.85 -7.65
N ALA A 47 -4.75 5.35 -8.84
CA ALA A 47 -6.13 5.29 -9.30
C ALA A 47 -6.90 4.05 -8.74
N GLY A 48 -6.25 3.17 -7.98
CA GLY A 48 -6.85 1.98 -7.39
C GLY A 48 -7.00 0.80 -8.35
N TRP A 49 -6.23 0.74 -9.44
CA TRP A 49 -6.36 -0.34 -10.41
C TRP A 49 -5.73 -1.65 -9.92
N SER A 50 -6.33 -2.77 -10.35
CA SER A 50 -5.81 -4.12 -10.08
C SER A 50 -4.55 -4.40 -10.90
N ASN A 51 -3.67 -5.27 -10.39
CA ASN A 51 -2.42 -5.64 -11.09
C ASN A 51 -2.66 -6.25 -12.48
N THR A 52 -3.75 -7.00 -12.65
CA THR A 52 -4.13 -7.59 -13.95
C THR A 52 -4.48 -6.51 -14.96
N ARG A 53 -5.23 -5.49 -14.53
CA ARG A 53 -5.61 -4.36 -15.37
C ARG A 53 -4.40 -3.50 -15.74
N ILE A 54 -3.52 -3.23 -14.77
CA ILE A 54 -2.28 -2.48 -14.99
C ILE A 54 -1.38 -3.18 -16.00
N ALA A 55 -1.19 -4.49 -15.86
CA ALA A 55 -0.38 -5.28 -16.79
C ALA A 55 -0.91 -5.21 -18.24
N GLY A 56 -2.24 -5.18 -18.42
CA GLY A 56 -2.87 -5.01 -19.73
C GLY A 56 -2.63 -3.64 -20.38
N THR A 57 -2.40 -2.59 -19.58
CA THR A 57 -2.18 -1.22 -20.08
C THR A 57 -0.72 -0.85 -20.32
N VAL A 58 0.21 -1.46 -19.59
CA VAL A 58 1.63 -1.16 -19.75
C VAL A 58 2.15 -1.90 -20.97
N LEU A 59 2.66 -1.14 -21.93
CA LEU A 59 3.23 -1.66 -23.18
C LEU A 59 4.74 -1.75 -23.05
N ASP A 60 5.28 -2.84 -23.56
CA ASP A 60 6.71 -3.03 -23.73
C ASP A 60 7.20 -2.13 -24.88
N PRO A 61 8.14 -1.20 -24.62
CA PRO A 61 8.64 -0.26 -25.62
C PRO A 61 9.28 -0.95 -26.82
N ARG A 62 9.77 -2.19 -26.68
CA ARG A 62 10.42 -2.93 -27.77
C ARG A 62 9.46 -3.74 -28.63
N THR A 63 8.39 -4.24 -28.01
CA THR A 63 7.44 -5.14 -28.70
C THR A 63 6.09 -4.50 -29.00
N GLY A 64 5.78 -3.36 -28.39
CA GLY A 64 4.47 -2.71 -28.47
C GLY A 64 3.33 -3.53 -27.86
N LYS A 65 3.65 -4.63 -27.15
CA LYS A 65 2.68 -5.56 -26.57
C LYS A 65 2.52 -5.31 -25.07
N SER A 66 1.38 -5.68 -24.53
CA SER A 66 1.15 -5.65 -23.08
C SER A 66 2.07 -6.62 -22.34
N ILE A 67 2.34 -6.29 -21.08
CA ILE A 67 3.14 -7.12 -20.19
C ILE A 67 2.27 -8.15 -19.45
N SER A 68 2.90 -9.20 -18.95
CA SER A 68 2.25 -10.16 -18.06
C SER A 68 2.38 -9.72 -16.59
N VAL A 69 1.50 -10.24 -15.72
CA VAL A 69 1.55 -9.95 -14.27
C VAL A 69 2.89 -10.33 -13.61
N PRO A 70 3.54 -11.46 -13.95
CA PRO A 70 4.87 -11.76 -13.42
C PRO A 70 5.92 -10.71 -13.82
N THR A 71 5.87 -10.21 -15.05
CA THR A 71 6.77 -9.14 -15.51
C THR A 71 6.52 -7.85 -14.74
N LEU A 72 5.26 -7.48 -14.49
CA LEU A 72 4.91 -6.32 -13.67
C LEU A 72 5.53 -6.44 -12.26
N LYS A 73 5.35 -7.59 -11.60
CA LYS A 73 5.90 -7.85 -10.25
C LYS A 73 7.43 -7.85 -10.21
N ARG A 74 8.09 -8.29 -11.29
CA ARG A 74 9.55 -8.36 -11.39
C ARG A 74 10.19 -6.98 -11.52
N TYR A 75 9.67 -6.15 -12.43
CA TYR A 75 10.31 -4.88 -12.80
C TYR A 75 9.77 -3.68 -12.03
N PHE A 76 8.52 -3.71 -11.55
CA PHE A 76 7.88 -2.59 -10.85
C PHE A 76 7.62 -2.89 -9.38
N ARG A 77 8.52 -3.65 -8.75
CA ARG A 77 8.36 -4.06 -7.34
C ARG A 77 8.36 -2.85 -6.40
N ALA A 78 9.17 -1.84 -6.68
CA ALA A 78 9.31 -0.65 -5.85
C ALA A 78 8.01 0.18 -5.86
N GLU A 79 7.40 0.34 -7.04
CA GLU A 79 6.15 1.06 -7.25
C GLU A 79 4.99 0.32 -6.60
N LEU A 80 4.94 -1.01 -6.75
CA LEU A 80 3.92 -1.85 -6.13
C LEU A 80 3.95 -1.79 -4.60
N SER A 81 5.12 -1.56 -3.99
CA SER A 81 5.25 -1.43 -2.53
C SER A 81 4.63 -0.14 -1.99
N GLN A 82 4.48 0.88 -2.84
CA GLN A 82 3.93 2.18 -2.43
C GLN A 82 2.41 2.26 -2.57
N ARG A 83 1.74 1.13 -2.87
CA ARG A 83 0.29 1.09 -3.18
C ARG A 83 -0.56 1.78 -2.12
N ASP A 84 -0.25 1.59 -0.83
CA ASP A 84 -1.06 2.11 0.27
C ASP A 84 -1.01 3.64 0.34
N HIS A 85 0.14 4.24 0.01
CA HIS A 85 0.33 5.69 0.04
C HIS A 85 0.19 6.36 -1.33
N ALA A 86 0.15 5.59 -2.42
CA ALA A 86 0.12 6.11 -3.78
C ALA A 86 -1.07 7.04 -4.02
N ARG A 87 -2.23 6.74 -3.40
CA ARG A 87 -3.42 7.58 -3.52
C ARG A 87 -3.20 8.95 -2.90
N ASP A 88 -2.66 8.99 -1.69
CA ASP A 88 -2.45 10.23 -0.96
C ASP A 88 -1.37 11.09 -1.61
N GLN A 89 -0.30 10.45 -2.10
CA GLN A 89 0.74 11.13 -2.88
C GLN A 89 0.19 11.78 -4.15
N LEU A 90 -0.72 11.11 -4.87
CA LEU A 90 -1.35 11.68 -6.05
C LEU A 90 -2.22 12.90 -5.72
N VAL A 91 -3.02 12.81 -4.66
CA VAL A 91 -3.87 13.93 -4.20
C VAL A 91 -2.99 15.11 -3.75
N ALA A 92 -1.93 14.85 -2.99
CA ALA A 92 -0.98 15.87 -2.57
C ALA A 92 -0.32 16.56 -3.77
N LYS A 93 0.14 15.78 -4.77
CA LYS A 93 0.73 16.34 -5.99
C LYS A 93 -0.27 17.17 -6.79
N GLN A 94 -1.53 16.73 -6.86
CA GLN A 94 -2.60 17.47 -7.52
C GLN A 94 -2.86 18.82 -6.85
N LEU A 95 -2.94 18.85 -5.52
CA LEU A 95 -3.10 20.08 -4.73
C LEU A 95 -1.92 21.04 -4.93
N MET A 96 -0.70 20.52 -4.90
CA MET A 96 0.51 21.33 -5.11
C MET A 96 0.51 22.01 -6.48
N VAL A 97 0.26 21.26 -7.56
CA VAL A 97 0.23 21.81 -8.93
C VAL A 97 -0.89 22.83 -9.09
N ALA A 98 -2.07 22.57 -8.51
CA ALA A 98 -3.18 23.52 -8.52
C ALA A 98 -2.84 24.81 -7.76
N ALA A 99 -2.22 24.69 -6.58
CA ALA A 99 -1.78 25.83 -5.77
C ALA A 99 -0.72 26.67 -6.47
N ASP A 100 0.31 26.04 -7.05
CA ASP A 100 1.36 26.74 -7.80
C ASP A 100 0.77 27.59 -8.93
N GLN A 101 -0.17 27.03 -9.70
CA GLN A 101 -0.85 27.75 -10.78
C GLN A 101 -1.83 28.83 -10.27
N ALA A 102 -2.50 28.58 -9.15
CA ALA A 102 -3.39 29.55 -8.52
C ALA A 102 -2.61 30.77 -7.99
N PHE A 103 -1.49 30.54 -7.31
CA PHE A 103 -0.61 31.62 -6.84
C PHE A 103 0.08 32.36 -7.98
N GLY A 104 0.26 31.70 -9.12
CA GLY A 104 0.68 32.33 -10.39
C GLY A 104 -0.38 33.26 -11.02
N GLY A 105 -1.56 33.42 -10.42
CA GLY A 105 -2.61 34.34 -10.88
C GLY A 105 -3.62 33.72 -11.86
N ASN A 106 -3.58 32.41 -12.10
CA ASN A 106 -4.56 31.75 -12.97
C ASN A 106 -5.89 31.55 -12.22
N VAL A 107 -6.89 32.37 -12.55
CA VAL A 107 -8.25 32.31 -11.97
C VAL A 107 -8.91 30.93 -12.15
N GLY A 108 -8.61 30.23 -13.24
CA GLY A 108 -9.10 28.86 -13.46
C GLY A 108 -8.50 27.87 -12.45
N ALA A 109 -7.20 28.00 -12.15
CA ALA A 109 -6.53 27.18 -11.15
C ALA A 109 -6.99 27.52 -9.73
N MET A 110 -7.29 28.79 -9.43
CA MET A 110 -7.88 29.19 -8.14
C MET A 110 -9.21 28.48 -7.88
N ARG A 111 -10.10 28.45 -8.87
CA ARG A 111 -11.38 27.73 -8.78
C ARG A 111 -11.19 26.22 -8.61
N LEU A 112 -10.23 25.65 -9.34
CA LEU A 112 -9.91 24.22 -9.23
C LEU A 112 -9.36 23.89 -7.82
N LEU A 113 -8.48 24.73 -7.27
CA LEU A 113 -7.94 24.56 -5.93
C LEU A 113 -9.05 24.59 -4.88
N ASP A 114 -9.96 25.56 -4.96
CA ASP A 114 -11.13 25.65 -4.07
C ASP A 114 -12.01 24.39 -4.13
N GLN A 115 -12.27 23.87 -5.34
CA GLN A 115 -12.99 22.60 -5.52
C GLN A 115 -12.25 21.40 -4.91
N LEU A 116 -10.92 21.35 -5.02
CA LEU A 116 -10.14 20.28 -4.42
C LEU A 116 -10.16 20.34 -2.89
N ILE A 117 -10.07 21.53 -2.31
CA ILE A 117 -10.16 21.76 -0.86
C ILE A 117 -11.55 21.32 -0.38
N ALA A 118 -12.62 21.83 -1.01
CA ALA A 118 -13.99 21.46 -0.65
C ALA A 118 -14.23 19.95 -0.74
N LYS A 119 -13.68 19.27 -1.76
CA LYS A 119 -13.77 17.81 -1.89
C LYS A 119 -12.97 17.08 -0.80
N ASN A 120 -11.87 17.64 -0.33
CA ASN A 120 -11.12 17.09 0.80
C ASN A 120 -11.93 17.23 2.09
N ASP A 121 -12.48 18.41 2.36
CA ASP A 121 -13.32 18.66 3.54
C ASP A 121 -14.54 17.73 3.60
N GLN A 122 -15.18 17.48 2.45
CA GLN A 122 -16.27 16.50 2.34
C GLN A 122 -15.82 15.08 2.72
N LYS A 123 -14.62 14.66 2.30
CA LYS A 123 -14.09 13.35 2.67
C LYS A 123 -13.76 13.26 4.15
N LEU A 124 -13.18 14.32 4.71
CA LEU A 124 -12.88 14.41 6.15
C LEU A 124 -14.17 14.39 6.99
N ALA A 125 -15.21 15.07 6.53
CA ALA A 125 -16.53 15.01 7.17
C ALA A 125 -17.12 13.58 7.08
N ALA A 126 -17.06 12.94 5.92
CA ALA A 126 -17.55 11.58 5.73
C ALA A 126 -16.78 10.54 6.56
N SER A 127 -15.46 10.67 6.69
CA SER A 127 -14.66 9.80 7.55
C SER A 127 -15.02 9.98 9.01
N LYS A 128 -15.20 11.22 9.47
CA LYS A 128 -15.66 11.53 10.84
C LYS A 128 -17.06 11.00 11.15
N MET A 129 -17.93 10.90 10.15
CA MET A 129 -19.28 10.33 10.32
C MET A 129 -19.28 8.79 10.32
N THR A 130 -18.33 8.18 9.61
CA THR A 130 -18.23 6.71 9.50
C THR A 130 -17.48 6.11 10.69
N GLN A 131 -16.57 6.85 11.30
CA GLN A 131 -15.99 6.49 12.58
C GLN A 131 -17.03 6.79 13.68
N PRO A 132 -17.48 5.79 14.47
CA PRO A 132 -18.14 6.13 15.73
C PRO A 132 -17.18 6.99 16.55
N ALA A 133 -17.70 7.94 17.32
CA ALA A 133 -16.92 8.80 18.21
C ALA A 133 -16.25 7.97 19.31
N GLU A 134 -15.21 7.22 18.95
CA GLU A 134 -14.16 6.81 19.87
C GLU A 134 -13.27 8.04 20.01
N GLY A 135 -13.18 8.51 21.25
CA GLY A 135 -12.80 9.88 21.60
C GLY A 135 -11.43 10.33 21.11
N GLU A 136 -11.22 11.64 21.24
CA GLU A 136 -9.91 12.29 21.23
C GLU A 136 -8.82 11.42 21.88
N ASP A 137 -7.98 10.82 21.04
CA ASP A 137 -6.64 10.38 21.41
C ASP A 137 -5.68 10.74 20.26
N ASP A 138 -5.51 12.05 20.07
CA ASP A 138 -4.21 12.62 19.67
C ASP A 138 -3.32 12.76 20.93
N ARG A 139 -3.33 11.75 21.81
CA ARG A 139 -2.26 11.53 22.77
C ARG A 139 -1.36 10.48 22.15
N GLU A 140 -0.09 10.81 22.08
CA GLU A 140 0.98 9.92 21.65
C GLU A 140 0.89 8.59 22.43
N ASP A 141 0.30 7.58 21.79
CA ASP A 141 0.17 6.24 22.36
C ASP A 141 1.56 5.61 22.53
N GLU A 142 2.07 5.68 23.75
CA GLU A 142 2.89 4.63 24.33
C GLU A 142 2.19 3.29 24.07
N LYS A 143 2.68 2.53 23.08
CA LYS A 143 2.21 1.17 22.80
C LYS A 143 2.11 0.38 24.12
N PRO A 144 0.92 -0.02 24.59
CA PRO A 144 0.86 -1.05 25.61
C PRO A 144 1.36 -2.32 24.93
N SER A 145 2.55 -2.78 25.33
CA SER A 145 3.09 -4.06 24.90
C SER A 145 2.09 -5.14 25.31
N SER A 146 1.23 -5.55 24.39
CA SER A 146 0.43 -6.74 24.52
C SER A 146 1.41 -7.91 24.62
N ARG A 147 1.74 -8.29 25.86
CA ARG A 147 2.48 -9.51 26.14
C ARG A 147 1.55 -10.64 25.76
N TYR A 148 1.70 -11.12 24.54
CA TYR A 148 1.14 -12.39 24.12
C TYR A 148 1.77 -13.48 24.99
N VAL A 149 1.06 -13.84 26.07
CA VAL A 149 1.45 -14.94 26.96
C VAL A 149 1.21 -16.23 26.18
N GLY A 150 2.29 -16.88 25.75
CA GLY A 150 2.21 -18.11 24.99
C GLY A 150 1.39 -19.17 25.73
N LYS A 151 0.70 -20.02 24.97
CA LYS A 151 -0.21 -21.06 25.51
C LYS A 151 0.41 -21.91 26.63
N GLY A 152 1.72 -22.16 26.57
CA GLY A 152 2.46 -22.89 27.61
C GLY A 152 2.62 -22.13 28.94
N GLU A 153 2.72 -20.80 28.91
CA GLU A 153 2.85 -19.99 30.12
C GLU A 153 1.48 -19.85 30.83
N MET A 154 0.38 -19.81 30.07
CA MET A 154 -0.99 -19.95 30.60
C MET A 154 -1.22 -21.31 31.25
N SER A 155 -0.74 -22.41 30.63
CA SER A 155 -0.82 -23.76 31.22
C SER A 155 -0.02 -23.86 32.52
N ARG A 156 1.19 -23.30 32.56
CA ARG A 156 2.03 -23.31 33.76
C ARG A 156 1.44 -22.48 34.88
N ARG A 157 0.81 -21.34 34.54
CA ARG A 157 0.14 -20.47 35.52
C ARG A 157 -1.11 -21.14 36.10
N LYS A 158 -1.91 -21.83 35.27
CA LYS A 158 -3.03 -22.66 35.74
C LYS A 158 -2.57 -23.81 36.63
N ALA A 159 -1.49 -24.51 36.27
CA ALA A 159 -0.92 -25.58 37.09
C ALA A 159 -0.43 -25.06 38.46
N ASN A 160 0.23 -23.90 38.49
CA ASN A 160 0.65 -23.27 39.74
C ASN A 160 -0.54 -22.82 40.60
N ALA A 161 -1.59 -22.24 40.00
CA ALA A 161 -2.80 -21.83 40.73
C ALA A 161 -3.54 -23.02 41.36
N LEU A 162 -3.56 -24.17 40.67
CA LEU A 162 -4.09 -25.43 41.20
C LEU A 162 -3.22 -25.97 42.35
N ALA A 163 -1.89 -25.84 42.27
CA ALA A 163 -0.98 -26.28 43.32
C ALA A 163 -1.02 -25.40 44.57
N THR A 164 -1.24 -24.09 44.42
CA THR A 164 -1.39 -23.16 45.55
C THR A 164 -2.80 -23.20 46.16
N GLY A 165 -3.76 -23.84 45.48
CA GLY A 165 -5.13 -24.03 45.96
C GLY A 165 -5.92 -22.72 46.03
N GLU A 166 -5.65 -21.78 45.11
CA GLU A 166 -6.41 -20.53 44.99
C GLU A 166 -7.79 -20.73 44.32
N GLU A 167 -7.97 -21.81 43.56
CA GLU A 167 -9.27 -22.24 43.07
C GLU A 167 -9.83 -23.36 43.97
N GLN A 168 -10.97 -23.12 44.62
CA GLN A 168 -11.75 -24.14 45.33
C GLN A 168 -12.36 -25.13 44.32
N SER A 169 -11.51 -25.97 43.72
CA SER A 169 -11.94 -27.16 43.00
C SER A 169 -11.95 -28.33 43.97
N GLU A 170 -13.02 -29.15 43.93
CA GLU A 170 -13.19 -30.35 44.78
C GLU A 170 -12.00 -31.31 44.76
N TRP A 171 -11.20 -31.27 43.69
CA TRP A 171 -10.00 -32.11 43.50
C TRP A 171 -8.68 -31.44 43.90
N GLY A 172 -8.68 -30.11 44.13
CA GLY A 172 -7.48 -29.35 44.49
C GLY A 172 -7.07 -29.51 45.95
N SER A 173 -8.01 -29.85 46.83
CA SER A 173 -7.75 -30.10 48.26
C SER A 173 -6.91 -31.38 48.49
N LEU A 174 -7.06 -32.39 47.62
CA LEU A 174 -6.38 -33.69 47.73
C LEU A 174 -4.91 -33.67 47.27
N LEU A 175 -4.48 -32.61 46.61
CA LEU A 175 -3.12 -32.46 46.05
C LEU A 175 -2.18 -31.66 46.96
N ARG A 176 -2.66 -31.20 48.11
CA ARG A 176 -1.82 -30.52 49.11
C ARG A 176 -1.00 -31.58 49.88
N PRO A 177 0.34 -31.59 49.76
CA PRO A 177 1.16 -32.49 50.56
C PRO A 177 1.03 -32.09 52.04
N GLY A 178 0.38 -32.95 52.85
CA GLY A 178 0.25 -32.78 54.30
C GLY A 178 -1.17 -32.65 54.86
N SER A 179 -2.24 -32.73 54.04
CA SER A 179 -3.61 -32.82 54.55
C SER A 179 -4.09 -34.27 54.63
N TYR A 180 -3.62 -35.00 55.65
CA TYR A 180 -4.30 -36.21 56.12
C TYR A 180 -4.93 -35.84 57.47
N GLU A 181 -6.25 -35.70 57.51
CA GLU A 181 -6.99 -35.67 58.77
C GLU A 181 -6.97 -37.09 59.38
N ASN A 182 -6.69 -37.20 60.68
CA ASN A 182 -6.90 -38.43 61.45
C ASN A 182 -8.39 -38.66 61.70
#